data_AF-A0A6M1MLN4-F1
#
_entry.id   AF-A0A6M1MLN4-F1
#
_cell.length_a   1.000
_cell.length_b   1.000
_cell.length_c   1.000
_cell.angle_alpha   90.00
_cell.angle_beta   90.00
_cell.angle_gamma   90.00
#
_symmetry.space_group_name_H-M   'P 1'
#
loop_
_entity.id
_entity.type
_entity.pdbx_description
1 polymer ?
#
loop_
_entity_poly.entity_id
_entity_poly.type
_entity_poly.pdbx_seq_one_letter_code
_entity_poly.pdbx_strand_id
1 'polypeptide(L)'
;MADLTQAIALIDAANAADPTLEEGVPAALLYGQRMTAELERLFPEASAVLRIAARGQHVERWLLPRSAWPEGKPGYLAWRREQGRRHAERVAGIMAEAGFGPEDCARVGVLLRKEGIKRDAEVQALEDVICFTFLRWYFAPFAATRPQEEIPGIVEKTARKMSAEARARVLAEFDLPEDLAAAFHD
;
A
#
# COMPACT_ATOMS: atom_id res chain seq x y z
N MET A 1 -23.16 -13.16 -7.90
CA MET A 1 -21.85 -13.52 -8.47
C MET A 1 -20.85 -12.49 -7.98
N ALA A 2 -19.60 -12.86 -7.74
CA ALA A 2 -18.56 -11.92 -7.31
C ALA A 2 -18.33 -10.84 -8.39
N ASP A 3 -18.34 -9.57 -8.00
CA ASP A 3 -18.18 -8.43 -8.91
C ASP A 3 -17.01 -7.54 -8.48
N LEU A 4 -15.90 -7.67 -9.21
CA LEU A 4 -14.69 -6.87 -9.00
C LEU A 4 -14.95 -5.36 -9.17
N THR A 5 -15.78 -4.99 -10.15
CA THR A 5 -16.08 -3.58 -10.44
C THR A 5 -16.86 -2.96 -9.28
N GLN A 6 -17.85 -3.70 -8.76
CA GLN A 6 -18.62 -3.27 -7.59
C GLN A 6 -17.73 -3.13 -6.34
N ALA A 7 -16.83 -4.08 -6.08
CA ALA A 7 -15.92 -4.00 -4.93
C ALA A 7 -15.01 -2.76 -5.00
N ILE A 8 -14.46 -2.46 -6.19
CA ILE A 8 -13.63 -1.27 -6.41
C ILE A 8 -14.46 0.01 -6.24
N ALA A 9 -15.68 0.06 -6.79
CA ALA A 9 -16.56 1.22 -6.66
C ALA A 9 -16.94 1.51 -5.20
N LEU A 10 -17.17 0.46 -4.39
CA LEU A 10 -17.45 0.59 -2.96
C LEU A 10 -16.23 1.09 -2.17
N ILE A 11 -15.01 0.65 -2.51
CA ILE A 11 -13.77 1.18 -1.93
C ILE A 11 -13.61 2.66 -2.29
N ASP A 12 -13.89 3.03 -3.54
CA ASP A 12 -13.80 4.41 -4.01
C ASP A 12 -14.81 5.31 -3.32
N ALA A 13 -16.06 4.85 -3.18
CA ALA A 13 -17.10 5.58 -2.46
C ALA A 13 -16.70 5.81 -0.99
N ALA A 14 -16.12 4.80 -0.33
CA ALA A 14 -15.58 4.95 1.02
C ALA A 14 -14.47 6.02 1.03
N ASN A 15 -13.46 5.88 0.17
CA ASN A 15 -12.30 6.77 0.12
C ASN A 15 -12.60 8.21 -0.35
N ALA A 16 -13.67 8.40 -1.11
CA ALA A 16 -14.13 9.73 -1.52
C ALA A 16 -14.63 10.59 -0.34
N ALA A 17 -14.88 9.98 0.82
CA ALA A 17 -15.23 10.69 2.05
C ALA A 17 -14.02 11.26 2.82
N ASP A 18 -12.78 11.08 2.33
CA ASP A 18 -11.60 11.75 2.90
C ASP A 18 -11.73 13.27 2.70
N PRO A 19 -11.76 14.08 3.78
CA PRO A 19 -11.87 15.53 3.66
C PRO A 19 -10.57 16.19 3.17
N THR A 20 -9.46 15.44 3.16
CA THR A 20 -8.16 15.94 2.72
C THR A 20 -8.07 15.83 1.21
N LEU A 21 -7.69 16.92 0.53
CA LEU A 21 -7.50 16.91 -0.91
C LEU A 21 -6.01 16.89 -1.27
N GLU A 22 -5.65 16.08 -2.26
CA GLU A 22 -4.37 16.09 -2.95
C GLU A 22 -4.66 16.21 -4.45
N GLU A 23 -4.03 17.19 -5.12
CA GLU A 23 -4.31 17.47 -6.55
C GLU A 23 -5.81 17.70 -6.85
N GLY A 24 -6.57 18.21 -5.87
CA GLY A 24 -8.01 18.45 -5.99
C GLY A 24 -8.90 17.20 -5.82
N VAL A 25 -8.32 16.04 -5.50
CA VAL A 25 -9.02 14.76 -5.30
C VAL A 25 -8.90 14.33 -3.84
N PRO A 26 -9.91 13.68 -3.22
CA PRO A 26 -9.78 13.08 -1.90
C PRO A 26 -8.52 12.19 -1.80
N ALA A 27 -7.66 12.46 -0.83
CA ALA A 27 -6.30 11.92 -0.78
C ALA A 27 -6.28 10.38 -0.71
N ALA A 28 -7.16 9.77 0.09
CA ALA A 28 -7.29 8.31 0.12
C ALA A 28 -7.79 7.72 -1.20
N LEU A 29 -8.68 8.41 -1.93
CA LEU A 29 -9.15 7.96 -3.23
C LEU A 29 -8.01 7.98 -4.25
N LEU A 30 -7.27 9.10 -4.30
CA LEU A 30 -6.11 9.24 -5.17
C LEU A 30 -5.03 8.20 -4.86
N TYR A 31 -4.79 7.91 -3.57
CA TYR A 31 -3.86 6.85 -3.17
C TYR A 31 -4.29 5.48 -3.72
N GLY A 32 -5.56 5.11 -3.58
CA GLY A 32 -6.10 3.87 -4.13
C GLY A 32 -5.97 3.79 -5.66
N GLN A 33 -6.17 4.90 -6.37
CA GLN A 33 -5.97 5.01 -7.81
C GLN A 33 -4.53 4.80 -8.25
N ARG A 34 -3.58 5.43 -7.54
CA ARG A 34 -2.14 5.25 -7.79
C ARG A 34 -1.69 3.81 -7.52
N MET A 35 -2.22 3.18 -6.47
CA MET A 35 -1.99 1.76 -6.18
C MET A 35 -2.48 0.85 -7.32
N THR A 36 -3.67 1.12 -7.89
CA THR A 36 -4.17 0.37 -9.07
C THR A 36 -3.25 0.55 -10.26
N ALA A 37 -2.84 1.78 -10.57
CA ALA A 37 -1.98 2.06 -11.72
C ALA A 37 -0.62 1.35 -11.61
N GLU A 38 0.01 1.35 -10.43
CA GLU A 38 1.26 0.60 -10.22
C GLU A 38 1.05 -0.91 -10.27
N LEU A 39 -0.06 -1.44 -9.73
CA LEU A 39 -0.37 -2.87 -9.82
C LEU A 39 -0.51 -3.33 -11.27
N GLU A 40 -1.29 -2.62 -12.09
CA GLU A 40 -1.50 -2.98 -13.50
C GLU A 40 -0.19 -2.98 -14.30
N ARG A 41 0.71 -2.05 -13.99
CA ARG A 41 2.02 -1.94 -14.64
C ARG A 41 3.00 -3.03 -14.20
N LEU A 42 3.00 -3.38 -12.92
CA LEU A 42 3.95 -4.35 -12.35
C LEU A 42 3.47 -5.79 -12.50
N PHE A 43 2.17 -6.02 -12.34
CA PHE A 43 1.51 -7.32 -12.27
C PHE A 43 0.17 -7.31 -13.04
N PRO A 44 0.18 -7.21 -14.39
CA PRO A 44 -1.03 -7.09 -15.20
C PRO A 44 -2.02 -8.26 -15.01
N GLU A 45 -1.48 -9.46 -14.74
CA GLU A 45 -2.23 -10.69 -14.49
C GLU A 45 -2.62 -10.88 -13.01
N ALA A 46 -2.59 -9.82 -12.19
CA ALA A 46 -2.99 -9.88 -10.80
C ALA A 46 -4.42 -10.42 -10.62
N SER A 47 -4.61 -11.27 -9.61
CA SER A 47 -5.93 -11.81 -9.25
C SER A 47 -6.92 -10.70 -8.86
N ALA A 48 -8.22 -11.00 -8.92
CA ALA A 48 -9.25 -10.07 -8.46
C ALA A 48 -9.02 -9.66 -6.99
N VAL A 49 -8.62 -10.60 -6.13
CA VAL A 49 -8.36 -10.33 -4.70
C VAL A 49 -7.16 -9.40 -4.52
N LEU A 50 -6.08 -9.58 -5.28
CA LEU A 50 -4.92 -8.69 -5.25
C LEU A 50 -5.26 -7.29 -5.79
N ARG A 51 -6.06 -7.20 -6.87
CA ARG A 51 -6.56 -5.91 -7.40
C ARG A 51 -7.37 -5.14 -6.36
N ILE A 52 -8.25 -5.83 -5.63
CA ILE A 52 -9.05 -5.24 -4.55
C ILE A 52 -8.15 -4.84 -3.38
N ALA A 53 -7.20 -5.68 -2.98
CA ALA A 53 -6.26 -5.37 -1.91
C ALA A 53 -5.38 -4.14 -2.22
N ALA A 54 -4.92 -3.99 -3.47
CA ALA A 54 -4.18 -2.81 -3.89
C ALA A 54 -5.05 -1.56 -3.82
N ARG A 55 -6.27 -1.60 -4.37
CA ARG A 55 -7.21 -0.47 -4.31
C ARG A 55 -7.52 -0.05 -2.88
N GLY A 56 -7.72 -1.04 -2.00
CA GLY A 56 -8.10 -0.86 -0.60
C GLY A 56 -6.95 -0.79 0.40
N GLN A 57 -5.68 -0.73 -0.04
CA GLN A 57 -4.50 -0.85 0.83
C GLN A 57 -4.51 0.11 2.03
N HIS A 58 -5.04 1.32 1.82
CA HIS A 58 -5.22 2.37 2.82
C HIS A 58 -6.67 2.88 2.86
N VAL A 59 -7.66 1.99 2.68
CA VAL A 59 -9.07 2.37 2.75
C VAL A 59 -9.39 3.06 4.08
N GLU A 60 -10.10 4.18 4.05
CA GLU A 60 -10.56 4.89 5.27
C GLU A 60 -9.43 5.29 6.24
N ARG A 61 -8.19 5.40 5.75
CA ARG A 61 -7.01 5.60 6.59
C ARG A 61 -7.05 6.88 7.43
N TRP A 62 -7.69 7.95 6.94
CA TRP A 62 -7.81 9.24 7.65
C TRP A 62 -8.63 9.11 8.95
N LEU A 63 -9.48 8.09 9.09
CA LEU A 63 -10.23 7.81 10.32
C LEU A 63 -9.35 7.29 11.47
N LEU A 64 -8.08 6.97 11.19
CA LEU A 64 -7.12 6.53 12.21
C LEU A 64 -5.83 7.37 12.13
N PRO A 65 -5.88 8.66 12.53
CA PRO A 65 -4.75 9.56 12.41
C PRO A 65 -3.58 9.14 13.32
N ARG A 66 -2.35 9.30 12.83
CA ARG A 66 -1.14 8.97 13.60
C ARG A 66 -1.03 9.77 14.89
N SER A 67 -1.51 11.02 14.91
CA SER A 67 -1.45 11.91 16.08
C SER A 67 -2.29 11.42 17.27
N ALA A 68 -3.25 10.52 17.07
CA ALA A 68 -4.05 9.93 18.15
C ALA A 68 -3.34 8.79 18.91
N TRP A 69 -2.09 8.48 18.57
CA TRP A 69 -1.32 7.37 19.15
C TRP A 69 -0.05 7.89 19.82
N PRO A 70 0.45 7.22 20.88
CA PRO A 70 1.69 7.63 21.55
C PRO A 70 2.87 7.80 20.60
N GLU A 71 3.75 8.74 20.89
CA GLU A 71 4.99 8.91 20.13
C GLU A 71 5.95 7.73 20.29
N GLY A 72 7.01 7.72 19.48
CA GLY A 72 8.03 6.68 19.50
C GLY A 72 7.61 5.38 18.82
N LYS A 73 8.56 4.44 18.83
CA LYS A 73 8.47 3.16 18.09
C LYS A 73 7.29 2.28 18.55
N PRO A 74 7.01 2.10 19.85
CA PRO A 74 5.89 1.25 20.29
C PRO A 74 4.53 1.77 19.81
N GLY A 75 4.27 3.08 19.96
CA GLY A 75 3.02 3.68 19.51
C GLY A 75 2.86 3.65 17.99
N TYR A 76 3.94 3.86 17.24
CA TYR A 76 3.95 3.68 15.78
C TYR A 76 3.61 2.25 15.35
N LEU A 77 4.21 1.24 16.00
CA LEU A 77 3.95 -0.16 15.67
C LEU A 77 2.50 -0.57 16.01
N ALA A 78 1.97 -0.10 17.14
CA ALA A 78 0.59 -0.34 17.52
C ALA A 78 -0.40 0.28 16.52
N TRP A 79 -0.15 1.52 16.10
CA TRP A 79 -0.93 2.19 15.05
C TRP A 79 -0.87 1.44 13.71
N ARG A 80 0.32 1.00 13.28
CA ARG A 80 0.47 0.22 12.03
C ARG A 80 -0.29 -1.11 12.08
N ARG A 81 -0.27 -1.80 13.22
CA ARG A 81 -1.02 -3.05 13.42
C ARG A 81 -2.53 -2.81 13.34
N GLU A 82 -3.02 -1.75 13.99
CA GLU A 82 -4.44 -1.41 13.95
C GLU A 82 -4.89 -0.97 12.56
N GLN A 83 -4.07 -0.22 11.80
CA GLN A 83 -4.36 0.08 10.40
C GLN A 83 -4.50 -1.20 9.56
N GLY A 84 -3.55 -2.13 9.67
CA GLY A 84 -3.64 -3.41 8.95
C GLY A 84 -4.91 -4.18 9.28
N ARG A 85 -5.30 -4.24 10.57
CA ARG A 85 -6.53 -4.90 11.02
C ARG A 85 -7.79 -4.23 10.45
N ARG A 86 -7.92 -2.90 10.59
CA ARG A 86 -9.10 -2.16 10.11
C ARG A 86 -9.25 -2.21 8.60
N HIS A 87 -8.16 -1.99 7.85
CA HIS A 87 -8.23 -2.06 6.38
C HIS A 87 -8.63 -3.46 5.93
N ALA A 88 -8.05 -4.52 6.53
CA ALA A 88 -8.41 -5.90 6.23
C ALA A 88 -9.90 -6.18 6.46
N GLU A 89 -10.43 -5.82 7.62
CA GLU A 89 -11.86 -6.00 7.95
C GLU A 89 -12.76 -5.19 7.02
N ARG A 90 -12.40 -3.93 6.73
CA ARG A 90 -13.20 -3.05 5.89
C ARG A 90 -13.29 -3.56 4.46
N VAL A 91 -12.16 -3.91 3.86
CA VAL A 91 -12.11 -4.42 2.48
C VAL A 91 -12.79 -5.79 2.38
N ALA A 92 -12.60 -6.67 3.36
CA ALA A 92 -13.31 -7.96 3.40
C ALA A 92 -14.83 -7.78 3.45
N GLY A 93 -15.33 -6.82 4.24
CA GLY A 93 -16.76 -6.47 4.27
C GLY A 93 -17.27 -5.96 2.93
N ILE A 94 -16.52 -5.09 2.26
CA ILE A 94 -16.85 -4.59 0.91
C ILE A 94 -16.87 -5.74 -0.11
N MET A 95 -15.91 -6.66 -0.03
CA MET A 95 -15.87 -7.84 -0.90
C MET A 95 -17.10 -8.74 -0.69
N ALA A 96 -17.51 -8.98 0.55
CA ALA A 96 -18.71 -9.74 0.85
C ALA A 96 -19.98 -9.06 0.28
N GLU A 97 -20.09 -7.73 0.38
CA GLU A 97 -21.17 -6.94 -0.23
C GLU A 97 -21.17 -7.05 -1.76
N ALA A 98 -19.99 -7.10 -2.37
CA ALA A 98 -19.81 -7.34 -3.81
C ALA A 98 -19.94 -8.82 -4.23
N GLY A 99 -20.33 -9.72 -3.32
CA GLY A 99 -20.64 -11.11 -3.61
C GLY A 99 -19.43 -12.06 -3.70
N PHE A 100 -18.27 -11.67 -3.18
CA PHE A 100 -17.12 -12.56 -3.03
C PHE A 100 -17.33 -13.58 -1.90
N GLY A 101 -16.74 -14.77 -2.06
CA GLY A 101 -16.83 -15.85 -1.09
C GLY A 101 -16.01 -15.60 0.18
N PRO A 102 -16.25 -16.35 1.25
CA PRO A 102 -15.54 -16.20 2.52
C PRO A 102 -14.02 -16.46 2.40
N GLU A 103 -13.59 -17.35 1.50
CA GLU A 103 -12.17 -17.63 1.25
C GLU A 103 -11.45 -16.41 0.66
N ASP A 104 -12.06 -15.75 -0.33
CA ASP A 104 -11.52 -14.52 -0.93
C ASP A 104 -11.48 -13.37 0.08
N CYS A 105 -12.53 -13.24 0.90
CA CYS A 105 -12.60 -12.23 1.97
C CYS A 105 -11.54 -12.49 3.06
N ALA A 106 -11.26 -13.75 3.39
CA ALA A 106 -10.15 -14.09 4.29
C ALA A 106 -8.79 -13.78 3.63
N ARG A 107 -8.66 -14.11 2.34
CA ARG A 107 -7.44 -13.91 1.55
C ARG A 107 -7.06 -12.44 1.47
N VAL A 108 -8.00 -11.52 1.19
CA VAL A 108 -7.70 -10.08 1.15
C VAL A 108 -7.16 -9.57 2.48
N GLY A 109 -7.64 -10.14 3.59
CA GLY A 109 -7.14 -9.80 4.92
C GLY A 109 -5.68 -10.17 5.12
N VAL A 110 -5.25 -11.34 4.64
CA VAL A 110 -3.84 -11.78 4.65
C VAL A 110 -2.96 -10.79 3.86
N LEU A 111 -3.42 -10.40 2.67
CA LEU A 111 -2.72 -9.43 1.81
C LEU A 111 -2.56 -8.06 2.47
N LEU A 112 -3.62 -7.52 3.06
CA LEU A 112 -3.63 -6.19 3.67
C LEU A 112 -2.81 -6.12 4.96
N ARG A 113 -2.76 -7.22 5.73
CA ARG A 113 -1.92 -7.36 6.92
C ARG A 113 -0.46 -7.74 6.62
N LYS A 114 -0.13 -8.01 5.35
CA LYS A 114 1.21 -8.45 4.89
C LYS A 114 1.68 -9.76 5.53
N GLU A 115 0.74 -10.64 5.83
CA GLU A 115 1.04 -11.92 6.46
C GLU A 115 1.66 -12.87 5.45
N GLY A 116 2.97 -13.13 5.57
CA GLY A 116 3.67 -14.01 4.63
C GLY A 116 4.54 -13.30 3.60
N ILE A 117 4.84 -12.01 3.77
CA ILE A 117 5.88 -11.32 2.98
C ILE A 117 7.15 -12.18 2.83
N LYS A 118 7.77 -12.17 1.65
CA LYS A 118 8.88 -13.04 1.22
C LYS A 118 8.57 -14.53 1.04
N ARG A 119 7.34 -14.99 1.31
CA ARG A 119 6.94 -16.40 1.21
C ARG A 119 5.70 -16.62 0.36
N ASP A 120 4.77 -15.67 0.41
CA ASP A 120 3.55 -15.65 -0.38
C ASP A 120 3.71 -14.66 -1.54
N ALA A 121 3.48 -15.15 -2.76
CA ALA A 121 3.73 -14.41 -3.99
C ALA A 121 2.86 -13.14 -4.13
N GLU A 122 1.57 -13.19 -3.78
CA GLU A 122 0.71 -12.02 -3.92
C GLU A 122 0.89 -11.04 -2.76
N VAL A 123 1.24 -11.54 -1.56
CA VAL A 123 1.63 -10.64 -0.45
C VAL A 123 2.88 -9.88 -0.85
N GLN A 124 3.86 -10.56 -1.47
CA GLN A 124 5.06 -9.92 -1.98
C GLN A 124 4.75 -8.94 -3.10
N ALA A 125 3.91 -9.33 -4.08
CA ALA A 125 3.50 -8.45 -5.17
C ALA A 125 2.84 -7.17 -4.64
N LEU A 126 1.93 -7.29 -3.66
CA LEU A 126 1.29 -6.13 -3.06
C LEU A 126 2.30 -5.23 -2.32
N GLU A 127 3.28 -5.80 -1.62
CA GLU A 127 4.34 -5.00 -0.99
C GLU A 127 5.19 -4.27 -2.03
N ASP A 128 5.54 -4.93 -3.14
CA ASP A 128 6.29 -4.31 -4.23
C ASP A 128 5.51 -3.13 -4.83
N VAL A 129 4.19 -3.28 -5.07
CA VAL A 129 3.30 -2.20 -5.52
C VAL A 129 3.29 -1.03 -4.52
N ILE A 130 3.25 -1.30 -3.22
CA ILE A 130 3.28 -0.27 -2.18
C ILE A 130 4.60 0.51 -2.24
N CYS A 131 5.72 -0.20 -2.36
CA CYS A 131 7.04 0.43 -2.43
C CYS A 131 7.19 1.28 -3.69
N PHE A 132 6.75 0.80 -4.85
CA PHE A 132 6.74 1.57 -6.09
C PHE A 132 5.84 2.80 -6.02
N THR A 133 4.63 2.64 -5.45
CA THR A 133 3.69 3.73 -5.23
C THR A 133 4.31 4.79 -4.31
N PHE A 134 4.97 4.37 -3.24
CA PHE A 134 5.71 5.26 -2.34
C PHE A 134 6.83 6.01 -3.07
N LEU A 135 7.72 5.29 -3.75
CA LEU A 135 8.87 5.88 -4.45
C LEU A 135 8.44 6.89 -5.52
N ARG A 136 7.40 6.59 -6.29
CA ARG A 136 6.97 7.45 -7.40
C ARG A 136 6.23 8.70 -6.95
N TRP A 137 5.33 8.57 -5.97
CA TRP A 137 4.38 9.65 -5.67
C TRP A 137 4.65 10.35 -4.35
N TYR A 138 5.25 9.66 -3.39
CA TYR A 138 5.28 10.13 -2.00
C TYR A 138 6.70 10.33 -1.47
N PHE A 139 7.73 9.70 -2.06
CA PHE A 139 9.07 9.71 -1.51
C PHE A 139 9.69 11.11 -1.50
N ALA A 140 9.68 11.84 -2.63
CA ALA A 140 10.26 13.19 -2.70
C ALA A 140 9.65 14.17 -1.67
N PRO A 141 8.31 14.36 -1.61
CA PRO A 141 7.72 15.24 -0.59
C PRO A 141 7.92 14.70 0.82
N PHE A 142 7.90 13.38 1.04
CA PHE A 142 8.19 12.80 2.35
C PHE A 142 9.62 13.08 2.80
N ALA A 143 10.62 12.90 1.92
CA ALA A 143 12.03 13.12 2.22
C ALA A 143 12.31 14.58 2.59
N ALA A 144 11.63 15.53 1.93
CA ALA A 144 11.70 16.95 2.27
C ALA A 144 11.21 17.29 3.70
N THR A 145 10.47 16.39 4.36
CA THR A 145 9.99 16.58 5.74
C THR A 145 10.89 15.92 6.81
N ARG A 146 12.03 15.36 6.41
CA ARG A 146 12.90 14.56 7.29
C ARG A 146 14.33 15.11 7.33
N PRO A 147 15.07 14.89 8.43
CA PRO A 147 16.51 15.11 8.46
C PRO A 147 17.19 14.26 7.37
N GLN A 148 18.16 14.83 6.66
CA GLN A 148 18.82 14.17 5.53
C GLN A 148 19.53 12.88 5.95
N GLU A 149 20.08 12.86 7.16
CA GLU A 149 20.74 11.69 7.75
C GLU A 149 19.78 10.52 8.03
N GLU A 150 18.47 10.74 8.10
CA GLU A 150 17.48 9.67 8.28
C GLU A 150 17.08 9.01 6.96
N ILE A 151 17.25 9.69 5.83
CA ILE A 151 16.74 9.26 4.52
C ILE A 151 17.33 7.91 4.09
N PRO A 152 18.66 7.66 4.13
CA PRO A 152 19.22 6.37 3.72
C PRO A 152 18.61 5.21 4.50
N GLY A 153 18.46 5.35 5.82
CA GLY A 153 17.85 4.34 6.68
C GLY A 153 16.35 4.10 6.44
N ILE A 154 15.65 5.01 5.78
CA ILE A 154 14.26 4.82 5.32
C ILE A 154 14.25 4.08 3.99
N VAL A 155 15.13 4.45 3.06
CA VAL A 155 15.26 3.79 1.75
C VAL A 155 15.69 2.33 1.92
N GLU A 156 16.66 2.03 2.79
CA GLU A 156 17.05 0.66 3.14
C GLU A 156 15.87 -0.18 3.67
N LYS A 157 15.02 0.41 4.53
CA LYS A 157 13.84 -0.28 5.06
C LYS A 157 12.78 -0.49 4.00
N THR A 158 12.70 0.36 2.98
CA THR A 158 11.83 0.17 1.81
C THR A 158 12.36 -0.98 0.97
N ALA A 159 13.63 -0.92 0.54
CA ALA A 159 14.25 -1.94 -0.30
C ALA A 159 14.23 -3.34 0.33
N ARG A 160 14.47 -3.46 1.64
CA ARG A 160 14.46 -4.74 2.37
C ARG A 160 13.15 -5.51 2.23
N LYS A 161 12.02 -4.81 2.06
CA LYS A 161 10.69 -5.44 1.93
C LYS A 161 10.40 -5.93 0.51
N MET A 162 11.07 -5.37 -0.49
CA MET A 162 10.81 -5.63 -1.91
C MET A 162 11.40 -6.95 -2.40
N SER A 163 10.81 -7.57 -3.41
CA SER A 163 11.42 -8.71 -4.13
C SER A 163 12.73 -8.30 -4.82
N ALA A 164 13.55 -9.28 -5.21
CA ALA A 164 14.79 -8.99 -5.93
C ALA A 164 14.49 -8.35 -7.29
N GLU A 165 13.47 -8.87 -7.98
CA GLU A 165 12.96 -8.36 -9.24
C GLU A 165 12.49 -6.91 -9.12
N ALA A 166 11.73 -6.60 -8.06
CA ALA A 166 11.26 -5.23 -7.82
C ALA A 166 12.42 -4.27 -7.49
N ARG A 167 13.43 -4.69 -6.71
CA ARG A 167 14.62 -3.87 -6.43
C ARG A 167 15.43 -3.58 -7.70
N ALA A 168 15.68 -4.59 -8.53
CA ALA A 168 16.35 -4.41 -9.81
C ALA A 168 15.59 -3.44 -10.73
N ARG A 169 14.26 -3.53 -10.72
CA ARG A 169 13.40 -2.64 -11.50
C ARG A 169 13.37 -1.21 -10.96
N VAL A 170 13.52 -1.01 -9.64
CA VAL A 170 13.70 0.33 -9.06
C VAL A 170 14.95 1.01 -9.64
N LEU A 171 16.08 0.31 -9.67
CA LEU A 171 17.35 0.83 -10.20
C LEU A 171 17.26 1.22 -11.69
N ALA A 172 16.35 0.62 -12.45
CA ALA A 172 16.14 0.92 -13.86
C ALA A 172 15.13 2.08 -14.09
N GLU A 173 14.21 2.32 -13.15
CA GLU A 173 13.08 3.23 -13.36
C GLU A 173 13.17 4.55 -12.58
N PHE A 174 13.93 4.58 -11.48
CA PHE A 174 14.06 5.76 -10.63
C PHE A 174 15.48 6.30 -10.67
N ASP A 175 15.60 7.59 -10.97
CA ASP A 175 16.85 8.34 -10.89
C ASP A 175 17.13 8.71 -9.43
N LEU A 176 17.60 7.73 -8.66
CA LEU A 176 17.98 7.90 -7.27
C LEU A 176 19.46 8.32 -7.17
N PRO A 177 19.81 9.23 -6.24
CA PRO A 177 21.19 9.45 -5.84
C PRO A 177 21.91 8.14 -5.52
N GLU A 178 23.19 8.03 -5.86
CA GLU A 178 23.98 6.78 -5.76
C GLU A 178 23.95 6.17 -4.35
N ASP A 179 24.02 7.01 -3.32
CA ASP A 179 23.94 6.60 -1.91
C ASP A 179 22.59 5.99 -1.53
N LEU A 180 21.50 6.41 -2.18
CA LEU A 180 20.17 5.83 -2.00
C LEU A 180 19.92 4.62 -2.90
N ALA A 181 20.44 4.65 -4.13
CA ALA A 181 20.38 3.53 -5.07
C ALA A 181 21.08 2.30 -4.50
N ALA A 182 22.17 2.48 -3.75
CA ALA A 182 22.91 1.43 -3.07
C ALA A 182 22.04 0.46 -2.26
N ALA A 183 20.95 0.96 -1.66
CA ALA A 183 20.04 0.14 -0.86
C ALA A 183 19.24 -0.90 -1.68
N PHE A 184 19.14 -0.73 -3.00
CA PHE A 184 18.41 -1.63 -3.89
C PHE A 184 19.31 -2.64 -4.62
N HIS A 185 20.63 -2.53 -4.47
CA HIS A 185 21.53 -3.60 -4.87
C HIS A 185 21.41 -4.80 -3.92
N ASP A 186 21.65 -6.00 -4.46
CA ASP A 186 21.57 -7.26 -3.71
C ASP A 186 22.63 -7.41 -2.62
#